data_AF-A0A832ZW09-F1
#
_entry.id   AF-A0A832ZW09-F1
#
_cell.length_a   1.000
_cell.length_b   1.000
_cell.length_c   1.000
_cell.angle_alpha   90.00
_cell.angle_beta   90.00
_cell.angle_gamma   90.00
#
_symmetry.space_group_name_H-M   'P 1'
#
loop_
_entity.id
_entity.type
_entity.pdbx_description
1 polymer ?
#
loop_
_entity_poly.entity_id
_entity_poly.type
_entity_poly.pdbx_seq_one_letter_code
_entity_poly.pdbx_strand_id
1 'polypeptide(L)'
;MSGAVARILRDAFRRYYQSHAVPAPPSVEKREFGVGDYGRKIVRRHISFVSEREFRRYLREHAPLYISYSIAYFKKPDAQPMEAKGIEGADMIFEFDADELGLFSPNDLWHCPNCGSRGVVGELRG
;
A
#
# COMPACT_ATOMS: atom_id res chain seq x y z
N MET A 1 -6.11 -19.34 -11.67
CA MET A 1 -6.48 -17.93 -11.42
C MET A 1 -5.89 -17.07 -12.54
N SER A 2 -6.70 -16.35 -13.32
CA SER A 2 -6.37 -16.00 -14.72
C SER A 2 -5.37 -14.85 -14.88
N GLY A 3 -4.39 -15.02 -15.79
CA GLY A 3 -3.43 -13.98 -16.15
C GLY A 3 -4.09 -12.73 -16.78
N ALA A 4 -5.35 -12.84 -17.21
CA ALA A 4 -6.12 -11.72 -17.75
C ALA A 4 -6.44 -10.67 -16.66
N VAL A 5 -6.83 -11.09 -15.45
CA VAL A 5 -7.12 -10.16 -14.34
C VAL A 5 -5.85 -9.41 -13.92
N ALA A 6 -4.74 -10.14 -13.77
CA ALA A 6 -3.45 -9.53 -13.43
C ALA A 6 -3.00 -8.47 -14.46
N ARG A 7 -3.25 -8.72 -15.76
CA ARG A 7 -2.96 -7.74 -16.82
C ARG A 7 -3.84 -6.50 -16.71
N ILE A 8 -5.16 -6.67 -16.54
CA ILE A 8 -6.11 -5.55 -16.39
C ILE A 8 -5.72 -4.66 -15.22
N LEU A 9 -5.37 -5.25 -14.07
CA LEU A 9 -4.98 -4.50 -12.87
C LEU A 9 -3.66 -3.75 -13.08
N ARG A 10 -2.64 -4.39 -13.67
CA ARG A 10 -1.37 -3.71 -13.99
C ARG A 10 -1.56 -2.53 -14.94
N ASP A 11 -2.40 -2.69 -15.96
CA ASP A 11 -2.70 -1.60 -16.90
C ASP A 11 -3.45 -0.45 -16.21
N ALA A 12 -4.36 -0.76 -15.30
CA ALA A 12 -5.07 0.25 -14.51
C ALA A 12 -4.13 1.02 -13.57
N PHE A 13 -3.27 0.33 -12.81
CA PHE A 13 -2.32 0.96 -11.89
C PHE A 13 -1.26 1.79 -12.64
N ARG A 14 -0.79 1.33 -13.80
CA ARG A 14 0.09 2.12 -14.67
C ARG A 14 -0.56 3.44 -15.09
N ARG A 15 -1.79 3.38 -15.59
CA ARG A 15 -2.54 4.59 -15.96
C ARG A 15 -2.72 5.53 -14.76
N TYR A 16 -3.04 4.98 -13.59
CA TYR A 16 -3.21 5.76 -12.35
C TYR A 16 -1.93 6.52 -12.00
N TYR A 17 -0.80 5.84 -11.83
CA TYR A 17 0.46 6.49 -11.45
C TYR A 17 1.00 7.45 -12.53
N GLN A 18 0.68 7.22 -13.80
CA GLN A 18 1.05 8.14 -14.89
C GLN A 18 0.23 9.44 -14.87
N SER A 19 -1.04 9.38 -14.48
CA SER A 19 -1.97 10.52 -14.51
C SER A 19 -2.13 11.23 -13.18
N HIS A 20 -1.71 10.61 -12.07
CA HIS A 20 -1.89 11.14 -10.72
C HIS A 20 -0.55 11.29 -10.01
N ALA A 21 -0.37 12.44 -9.34
CA ALA A 21 0.78 12.67 -8.48
C ALA A 21 0.48 12.16 -7.07
N VAL A 22 1.01 10.98 -6.72
CA VAL A 22 0.94 10.46 -5.35
C VAL A 22 1.98 11.19 -4.49
N PRO A 23 1.59 11.89 -3.41
CA PRO A 23 2.54 12.54 -2.53
C PRO A 23 3.39 11.51 -1.81
N ALA A 24 4.65 11.84 -1.57
CA ALA A 24 5.51 11.03 -0.72
C ALA A 24 5.08 11.16 0.76
N PRO A 25 5.31 10.12 1.59
CA PRO A 25 5.12 10.25 3.03
C PRO A 25 6.14 11.25 3.62
N PRO A 26 5.84 11.83 4.81
CA PRO A 26 6.80 12.67 5.53
C PRO A 26 8.14 11.96 5.76
N SER A 27 9.25 12.68 5.61
CA SER A 27 10.62 12.14 5.75
C SER A 27 10.86 10.89 4.90
N VAL A 28 10.44 10.93 3.64
CA VAL A 28 10.59 9.83 2.65
C VAL A 28 12.01 9.26 2.62
N GLU A 29 13.02 10.10 2.81
CA GLU A 29 14.45 9.76 2.81
C GLU A 29 14.89 8.91 4.01
N LYS A 30 14.07 8.85 5.05
CA LYS A 30 14.31 8.08 6.27
C LYS A 30 13.48 6.80 6.35
N ARG A 31 12.66 6.50 5.35
CA ARG A 31 11.72 5.37 5.37
C ARG A 31 12.18 4.23 4.48
N GLU A 32 11.97 3.00 4.96
CA GLU A 32 12.05 1.80 4.14
C GLU A 32 10.72 1.58 3.43
N PHE A 33 10.76 1.19 2.16
CA PHE A 33 9.60 0.83 1.37
C PHE A 33 9.60 -0.65 0.98
N GLY A 34 8.40 -1.21 0.94
CA GLY A 34 8.11 -2.52 0.40
C GLY A 34 7.07 -2.43 -0.72
N VAL A 35 7.20 -3.28 -1.72
CA VAL A 35 6.27 -3.33 -2.86
C VAL A 35 5.82 -4.74 -3.18
N GLY A 36 4.63 -4.87 -3.75
CA GLY A 36 4.02 -6.12 -4.18
C GLY A 36 3.33 -6.00 -5.54
N ASP A 37 2.91 -7.17 -6.05
CA ASP A 37 2.20 -7.33 -7.33
C ASP A 37 0.97 -8.24 -7.12
N TYR A 38 0.21 -8.49 -8.19
CA TYR A 38 -0.98 -9.33 -8.17
C TYR A 38 -0.68 -10.71 -7.59
N GLY A 39 -1.42 -11.09 -6.54
CA GLY A 39 -1.26 -12.35 -5.84
C GLY A 39 -0.04 -12.44 -4.91
N ARG A 40 0.80 -11.40 -4.83
CA ARG A 40 1.96 -11.33 -3.92
C ARG A 40 2.09 -9.95 -3.28
N LYS A 41 1.62 -9.83 -2.03
CA LYS A 41 1.70 -8.59 -1.24
C LYS A 41 3.13 -8.05 -1.09
N ILE A 42 4.13 -8.93 -1.06
CA ILE A 42 5.54 -8.55 -0.93
C ILE A 42 6.35 -9.25 -2.02
N VAL A 43 6.98 -8.45 -2.87
CA VAL A 43 7.89 -8.87 -3.95
C VAL A 43 9.30 -8.31 -3.72
N ARG A 44 9.40 -7.08 -3.20
CA ARG A 44 10.69 -6.46 -2.87
C ARG A 44 10.55 -5.58 -1.63
N ARG A 45 11.60 -5.54 -0.81
CA ARG A 45 11.75 -4.64 0.35
C ARG A 45 13.12 -3.97 0.31
N HIS A 46 13.50 -3.26 1.38
CA HIS A 46 14.76 -2.53 1.49
C HIS A 46 14.92 -1.50 0.37
N ILE A 47 13.81 -0.87 -0.02
CA ILE A 47 13.80 0.25 -0.96
C ILE A 47 13.83 1.54 -0.15
N SER A 48 14.61 2.52 -0.58
CA SER A 48 14.62 3.87 -0.02
C SER A 48 14.56 4.87 -1.17
N PHE A 49 14.12 6.10 -0.87
CA PHE A 49 14.08 7.19 -1.86
C PHE A 49 14.64 8.44 -1.23
N VAL A 50 15.61 9.09 -1.86
CA VAL A 50 16.25 10.30 -1.30
C VAL A 50 15.38 11.55 -1.45
N SER A 51 14.28 11.47 -2.21
CA SER A 51 13.36 12.59 -2.43
C SER A 51 11.99 12.13 -2.92
N GLU A 52 10.98 12.99 -2.75
CA GLU A 52 9.66 12.78 -3.32
C GLU A 52 9.67 12.63 -4.84
N ARG A 53 10.57 13.36 -5.53
CA ARG A 53 10.73 13.24 -6.98
C ARG A 53 11.12 11.82 -7.39
N GLU A 54 12.03 11.19 -6.64
CA GLU A 54 12.45 9.82 -6.88
C GLU A 54 11.35 8.82 -6.57
N PHE A 55 10.67 8.97 -5.43
CA PHE A 55 9.50 8.15 -5.07
C PHE A 55 8.44 8.17 -6.19
N ARG A 56 8.06 9.36 -6.65
CA ARG A 56 7.07 9.53 -7.72
C ARG A 56 7.54 8.94 -9.06
N ARG A 57 8.84 9.05 -9.36
CA ARG A 57 9.43 8.41 -10.56
C ARG A 57 9.32 6.89 -10.46
N TYR A 58 9.69 6.31 -9.32
CA TYR A 58 9.60 4.89 -9.07
C TYR A 58 8.17 4.36 -9.28
N LEU A 59 7.18 5.04 -8.72
CA LEU A 59 5.76 4.68 -8.88
C LEU A 59 5.30 4.68 -10.35
N ARG A 60 5.72 5.67 -11.15
CA ARG A 60 5.38 5.73 -12.58
C ARG A 60 6.02 4.61 -13.39
N GLU A 61 7.26 4.25 -13.06
CA GLU A 61 8.02 3.24 -13.79
C GLU A 61 7.56 1.82 -13.45
N HIS A 62 7.31 1.56 -12.16
CA HIS A 62 7.06 0.20 -11.67
C HIS A 62 5.58 -0.11 -11.46
N ALA A 63 4.76 0.91 -11.20
CA ALA A 63 3.33 0.81 -10.96
C ALA A 63 2.93 -0.38 -10.04
N PRO A 64 3.48 -0.46 -8.82
CA PRO A 64 3.23 -1.59 -7.93
C PRO A 64 1.77 -1.64 -7.50
N LEU A 65 1.21 -2.85 -7.34
CA LEU A 65 -0.16 -3.02 -6.86
C LEU A 65 -0.27 -2.83 -5.34
N TYR A 66 0.81 -3.14 -4.63
CA TYR A 66 0.95 -2.89 -3.21
C TYR A 66 2.20 -2.04 -2.99
N ILE A 67 2.09 -1.01 -2.17
CA ILE A 67 3.23 -0.28 -1.65
C ILE A 67 2.97 0.07 -0.18
N SER A 68 3.99 -0.09 0.65
CA SER A 68 3.98 0.30 2.05
C SER A 68 5.31 0.93 2.42
N TYR A 69 5.34 1.62 3.55
CA TYR A 69 6.55 2.18 4.12
C TYR A 69 6.65 1.88 5.61
N SER A 70 7.86 1.93 6.16
CA SER A 70 8.12 1.67 7.57
C SER A 70 7.55 2.77 8.46
N ILE A 71 6.97 2.37 9.59
CA ILE A 71 6.64 3.29 10.69
C ILE A 71 7.90 3.87 11.32
N ALA A 72 9.01 3.13 11.28
CA ALA A 72 10.30 3.55 11.79
C ALA A 72 11.03 4.45 10.79
N TYR A 73 11.80 5.38 11.36
CA TYR A 73 12.77 6.23 10.66
C TYR A 73 14.17 5.63 10.83
N PHE A 74 14.94 5.57 9.76
CA PHE A 74 16.28 4.99 9.73
C PHE A 74 17.31 5.97 9.16
N LYS A 75 18.56 5.84 9.62
CA LYS A 75 19.72 6.52 9.00
C LYS A 75 20.04 5.97 7.61
N LYS A 76 19.88 4.65 7.43
CA LYS A 76 20.10 3.93 6.16
C LYS A 76 18.94 2.97 5.90
N PRO A 77 17.83 3.43 5.29
CA PRO A 77 16.60 2.64 5.23
C PRO A 77 16.69 1.38 4.35
N ASP A 78 17.58 1.37 3.36
CA ASP A 78 17.86 0.25 2.45
C ASP A 78 18.96 -0.70 2.97
N ALA A 79 19.65 -0.36 4.06
CA ALA A 79 20.73 -1.19 4.58
C ALA A 79 20.24 -2.56 5.06
N GLN A 80 21.14 -3.53 4.97
CA GLN A 80 20.99 -4.86 5.55
C GLN A 80 22.32 -5.24 6.23
N PRO A 81 22.31 -5.92 7.39
CA PRO A 81 21.14 -6.38 8.15
C PRO A 81 20.46 -5.26 8.96
N MET A 82 19.45 -5.60 9.78
CA MET A 82 18.59 -4.64 10.50
C MET A 82 19.40 -3.67 11.39
N GLU A 83 20.44 -4.18 12.01
CA GLU A 83 21.34 -3.45 12.92
C GLU A 83 22.09 -2.33 12.19
N ALA A 84 22.33 -2.50 10.88
CA ALA A 84 23.01 -1.52 10.05
C ALA A 84 22.13 -0.33 9.64
N LYS A 85 20.81 -0.41 9.83
CA LYS A 85 19.89 0.66 9.42
C LYS A 85 19.95 1.89 10.32
N GLY A 86 20.22 1.70 11.62
CA GLY A 86 20.26 2.76 12.63
C GLY A 86 18.91 3.45 12.82
N ILE A 87 18.07 2.91 13.70
CA ILE A 87 16.74 3.48 14.03
C ILE A 87 16.91 4.85 14.68
N GLU A 88 16.15 5.85 14.21
CA GLU A 88 16.12 7.21 14.76
C GLU A 88 14.83 7.51 15.54
N GLY A 89 13.76 6.77 15.28
CA GLY A 89 12.46 6.92 15.91
C GLY A 89 11.40 6.13 15.16
N ALA A 90 10.13 6.27 15.56
CA ALA A 90 9.01 5.69 14.85
C ALA A 90 7.72 6.50 15.07
N ASP A 91 6.82 6.41 14.10
CA ASP A 91 5.45 6.87 14.24
C ASP A 91 4.66 5.98 15.21
N MET A 92 3.69 6.57 15.90
CA MET A 92 2.67 5.85 16.66
C MET A 92 1.43 5.69 15.75
N ILE A 93 1.17 4.47 15.31
CA ILE A 93 0.06 4.14 14.40
C ILE A 93 -0.98 3.31 15.13
N PHE A 94 -2.25 3.59 14.87
CA PHE A 94 -3.39 2.78 15.30
C PHE A 94 -4.15 2.33 14.06
N GLU A 95 -4.43 1.04 13.96
CA GLU A 95 -5.26 0.47 12.90
C GLU A 95 -6.57 -0.02 13.52
N PHE A 96 -7.69 0.37 12.90
CA PHE A 96 -9.01 -0.11 13.29
C PHE A 96 -9.51 -1.01 12.18
N ASP A 97 -9.48 -2.32 12.43
CA ASP A 97 -10.04 -3.29 11.50
C ASP A 97 -11.56 -3.35 11.66
N ALA A 98 -12.29 -2.98 10.61
CA ALA A 98 -13.74 -2.94 10.63
C ALA A 98 -14.37 -4.30 10.96
N ASP A 99 -13.72 -5.40 10.58
CA ASP A 99 -14.20 -6.76 10.85
C ASP A 99 -14.08 -7.12 12.34
N GLU A 100 -13.11 -6.52 13.06
CA GLU A 100 -12.92 -6.73 14.50
C GLU A 100 -13.83 -5.85 15.37
N LEU A 101 -14.35 -4.75 14.83
CA LEU A 101 -15.19 -3.82 15.58
C LEU A 101 -16.57 -4.43 15.94
N GLY A 102 -16.96 -5.55 15.34
CA GLY A 102 -18.23 -6.23 15.63
C GLY A 102 -19.47 -5.37 15.36
N LEU A 103 -19.32 -4.30 14.57
CA LEU A 103 -20.38 -3.34 14.25
C LEU A 103 -21.38 -3.90 13.23
N PHE A 104 -21.03 -5.01 12.58
CA PHE A 104 -21.83 -5.64 11.55
C PHE A 104 -22.00 -7.13 11.80
N SER A 105 -23.23 -7.60 11.72
CA SER A 105 -23.56 -9.02 11.67
C SER A 105 -23.28 -9.57 10.26
N PRO A 106 -22.93 -10.86 10.10
CA PRO A 106 -22.69 -11.50 8.81
C PRO A 106 -23.82 -11.40 7.76
N ASN A 107 -24.97 -10.83 8.10
CA ASN A 107 -26.11 -10.61 7.21
C ASN A 107 -26.57 -9.15 7.13
N ASP A 108 -25.78 -8.20 7.63
CA ASP A 108 -26.19 -6.81 7.58
C ASP A 108 -26.20 -6.30 6.14
N LEU A 109 -27.29 -5.61 5.81
CA LEU A 109 -27.48 -4.97 4.51
C LEU A 109 -26.77 -3.61 4.56
N TRP A 110 -25.76 -3.45 3.72
CA TRP A 110 -25.17 -2.14 3.49
C TRP A 110 -25.79 -1.51 2.24
N HIS A 111 -26.00 -0.20 2.30
CA HIS A 111 -26.43 0.63 1.19
C HIS A 111 -25.54 1.85 1.12
N CYS A 112 -24.93 2.11 -0.03
CA CYS A 112 -24.17 3.32 -0.27
C CYS A 112 -25.13 4.44 -0.71
N PRO A 113 -25.35 5.48 0.12
CA PRO A 113 -26.25 6.59 -0.23
C PRO A 113 -25.75 7.43 -1.40
N ASN A 114 -24.46 7.34 -1.75
CA ASN A 114 -23.86 8.13 -2.83
C ASN A 114 -24.07 7.52 -4.23
N CYS A 115 -24.02 6.18 -4.36
CA CYS A 115 -24.12 5.51 -5.66
C CYS A 115 -25.26 4.49 -5.77
N GLY A 116 -25.98 4.21 -4.69
CA GLY A 116 -27.11 3.26 -4.66
C GLY A 116 -26.71 1.79 -4.63
N SER A 117 -25.41 1.48 -4.61
CA SER A 117 -24.92 0.10 -4.44
C SER A 117 -25.39 -0.46 -3.10
N ARG A 118 -25.71 -1.76 -3.08
CA ARG A 118 -26.16 -2.49 -1.89
C ARG A 118 -25.60 -3.90 -1.86
N GLY A 119 -25.43 -4.48 -0.69
CA GLY A 119 -24.95 -5.85 -0.52
C GLY A 119 -25.08 -6.34 0.92
N VAL A 120 -24.63 -7.57 1.15
CA VAL A 120 -24.59 -8.20 2.47
C VAL A 120 -23.14 -8.27 2.95
N VAL A 121 -22.89 -7.87 4.20
CA VAL A 121 -21.54 -7.76 4.80
C VAL A 121 -20.72 -9.07 4.70
N GLY A 122 -21.37 -10.25 4.65
CA GLY A 122 -20.70 -11.55 4.57
C GLY A 122 -20.43 -12.13 3.17
N GLU A 123 -20.89 -11.51 2.07
CA GLU A 123 -20.75 -12.08 0.71
C GLU A 123 -19.45 -11.68 0.00
N LEU A 124 -18.64 -10.79 0.59
CA LEU A 124 -17.31 -10.44 0.10
C LEU A 124 -16.27 -11.48 0.53
N ARG A 125 -16.43 -12.74 0.11
CA ARG A 125 -15.32 -13.70 0.13
C ARG A 125 -14.54 -13.57 -1.17
N GLY A 126 -13.29 -13.10 -1.04
CA GLY A 126 -12.36 -12.84 -2.15
C GLY A 126 -11.92 -14.06 -2.94
#